data_AF-A0A7E4VJU0-F1
#
_entry.id   AF-A0A7E4VJU0-F1
#
_cell.length_a   1.000
_cell.length_b   1.000
_cell.length_c   1.000
_cell.angle_alpha   90.00
_cell.angle_beta   90.00
_cell.angle_gamma   90.00
#
_symmetry.space_group_name_H-M   'P 1'
#
loop_
_entity.id
_entity.type
_entity.pdbx_description
1 polymer ?
#
loop_
_entity_poly.entity_id
_entity_poly.type
_entity_poly.pdbx_seq_one_letter_code
_entity_poly.pdbx_strand_id
1 'polypeptide(L)'
;MGLTEKVVGTWHVVLWSNNFFITVLSDLDVQIDKLGANQPLADQKTLYEWLRDPPDLRCPQLTVLSPDNSTKFEFAYTVEPGTKAKSIINTWQTHPDGTIKWILTPQLSAHICPTIVEAELVVLRQIDSFPQCDNIIVLLRGDLSPVRVDAVRDYLESTRSSLSMNGLLRTQCDVM
;
A
#
# COMPACT_ATOMS: atom_id res chain seq x y z
N MET A 1 -6.36 -20.25 12.43
CA MET A 1 -6.67 -18.81 12.40
C MET A 1 -6.02 -18.25 11.15
N GLY A 2 -6.82 -17.82 10.18
CA GLY A 2 -6.36 -17.40 8.86
C GLY A 2 -5.60 -16.08 8.91
N LEU A 3 -4.73 -15.83 7.92
CA LEU A 3 -4.06 -14.55 7.72
C LEU A 3 -5.04 -13.37 7.75
N THR A 4 -6.19 -13.53 7.09
CA THR A 4 -7.28 -12.54 7.02
C THR A 4 -7.81 -12.14 8.39
N GLU A 5 -7.97 -13.08 9.32
CA GLU A 5 -8.47 -12.80 10.68
C GLU A 5 -7.50 -11.93 11.49
N LYS A 6 -6.18 -12.11 11.29
CA LYS A 6 -5.16 -11.32 11.99
C LYS A 6 -5.06 -9.89 11.47
N VAL A 7 -5.42 -9.66 10.20
CA VAL A 7 -5.32 -8.35 9.54
C VAL A 7 -6.64 -7.59 9.49
N VAL A 8 -7.74 -8.12 10.04
CA VAL A 8 -9.02 -7.38 10.11
C VAL A 8 -8.86 -6.07 10.88
N GLY A 9 -9.48 -5.00 10.38
CA GLY A 9 -9.48 -3.67 10.99
C GLY A 9 -8.62 -2.65 10.24
N THR A 10 -8.49 -1.46 10.83
CA THR A 10 -7.71 -0.36 10.25
C THR A 10 -6.24 -0.49 10.60
N TRP A 11 -5.40 -0.22 9.59
CA TRP A 11 -3.96 -0.18 9.66
C TRP A 11 -3.45 1.11 9.03
N HIS A 12 -2.41 1.69 9.60
CA HIS A 12 -1.75 2.85 9.05
C HIS A 12 -0.55 2.38 8.23
N VAL A 13 -0.47 2.81 6.97
CA VAL A 13 0.73 2.59 6.18
C VAL A 13 1.77 3.59 6.65
N VAL A 14 2.85 3.11 7.26
CA VAL A 14 3.88 3.98 7.87
C VAL A 14 5.16 4.04 7.06
N LEU A 15 5.44 2.98 6.30
CA LEU A 15 6.57 2.90 5.39
C LEU A 15 6.13 2.23 4.09
N TRP A 16 6.70 2.66 2.99
CA TRP A 16 6.66 1.92 1.73
C TRP A 16 7.98 2.07 0.99
N SER A 17 8.28 1.13 0.10
CA SER A 17 9.40 1.27 -0.83
C SER A 17 9.10 2.38 -1.85
N ASN A 18 10.12 3.13 -2.27
CA ASN A 18 10.00 4.17 -3.29
C ASN A 18 9.36 3.67 -4.60
N ASN A 19 9.75 2.49 -5.08
CA ASN A 19 9.18 1.92 -6.30
C ASN A 19 7.69 1.61 -6.18
N PHE A 20 7.23 1.09 -5.04
CA PHE A 20 5.80 0.85 -4.79
C PHE A 20 4.99 2.15 -4.88
N PHE A 21 5.53 3.22 -4.30
CA PHE A 21 4.89 4.55 -4.34
C PHE A 21 4.78 5.10 -5.78
N ILE A 22 5.88 5.06 -6.53
CA ILE A 22 5.91 5.56 -7.92
C ILE A 22 5.03 4.71 -8.84
N THR A 23 5.03 3.38 -8.68
CA THR A 23 4.38 2.48 -9.65
C THR A 23 2.94 2.15 -9.30
N VAL A 24 2.63 1.82 -8.05
CA VAL A 24 1.31 1.34 -7.66
C VAL A 24 0.44 2.48 -7.16
N LEU A 25 0.96 3.32 -6.27
CA LEU A 25 0.16 4.35 -5.63
C LEU A 25 -0.14 5.54 -6.55
N SER A 26 0.81 5.94 -7.39
CA SER A 26 0.57 6.98 -8.41
C SER A 26 -0.50 6.55 -9.42
N ASP A 27 -0.49 5.28 -9.81
CA ASP A 27 -1.51 4.72 -10.72
C ASP A 27 -2.88 4.65 -10.07
N LEU A 28 -2.92 4.24 -8.81
CA LEU A 28 -4.15 4.21 -8.02
C LEU A 28 -4.76 5.61 -7.89
N ASP A 29 -3.95 6.65 -7.66
CA ASP A 29 -4.41 8.04 -7.58
C ASP A 29 -5.06 8.52 -8.87
N VAL A 30 -4.40 8.28 -10.02
CA VAL A 30 -4.96 8.62 -11.33
C VAL A 30 -6.27 7.86 -11.60
N GLN A 31 -6.34 6.58 -11.21
CA GLN A 31 -7.55 5.79 -11.39
C GLN A 31 -8.71 6.26 -10.51
N ILE A 32 -8.45 6.66 -9.26
CA ILE A 32 -9.48 7.24 -8.39
C ILE A 32 -10.00 8.55 -8.97
N ASP A 33 -9.13 9.41 -9.50
CA ASP A 33 -9.55 10.66 -10.15
C ASP A 33 -10.43 10.41 -11.38
N LYS A 34 -10.05 9.44 -12.22
CA LYS A 34 -10.86 9.04 -13.38
C LYS A 34 -12.23 8.50 -12.96
N LEU A 35 -12.28 7.61 -11.95
CA LEU A 35 -13.53 7.08 -11.43
C LEU A 35 -14.41 8.19 -10.85
N GLY A 36 -13.83 9.11 -10.08
CA GLY A 36 -14.56 10.27 -9.52
C GLY A 36 -15.11 11.21 -10.58
N ALA A 37 -14.43 11.33 -11.72
CA ALA A 37 -14.86 12.12 -12.87
C ALA A 37 -15.76 11.35 -13.88
N ASN A 38 -16.13 10.10 -13.58
CA ASN A 38 -16.84 9.19 -14.50
C ASN A 38 -16.13 9.02 -15.87
N GLN A 39 -14.80 9.03 -15.86
CA GLN A 39 -13.98 8.79 -17.03
C GLN A 39 -13.64 7.29 -17.17
N PRO A 40 -13.45 6.79 -18.41
CA PRO A 40 -13.05 5.42 -18.62
C PRO A 40 -11.66 5.15 -18.05
N LEU A 41 -11.51 3.98 -17.41
CA LEU A 41 -10.20 3.44 -17.05
C LEU A 41 -9.54 2.94 -18.34
N ALA A 42 -8.69 3.78 -18.94
CA ALA A 42 -7.95 3.41 -20.14
C ALA A 42 -6.87 2.37 -19.81
N ASP A 43 -6.69 1.39 -20.70
CA ASP A 43 -5.66 0.35 -20.56
C ASP A 43 -4.23 0.90 -20.79
N GLN A 44 -4.11 2.11 -21.33
CA GLN A 44 -2.84 2.76 -21.63
C GLN A 44 -2.72 4.09 -20.91
N LYS A 45 -1.57 4.28 -20.25
CA LYS A 45 -1.18 5.59 -19.71
C LYS A 45 -0.71 6.50 -20.83
N THR A 46 -1.17 7.73 -20.81
CA THR A 46 -0.67 8.83 -21.63
C THR A 46 0.74 9.22 -21.20
N LEU A 47 1.52 9.81 -22.12
CA LEU A 47 2.87 10.31 -21.78
C LEU A 47 2.83 11.34 -20.63
N TYR A 48 1.77 12.15 -20.56
CA TYR A 48 1.55 13.08 -19.46
C TYR A 48 1.41 12.36 -18.11
N GLU A 49 0.65 11.25 -18.06
CA GLU A 49 0.50 10.46 -16.83
C GLU A 49 1.80 9.79 -16.39
N TRP A 50 2.69 9.45 -17.34
CA TRP A 50 4.04 8.94 -17.03
C TRP A 50 5.00 10.00 -16.51
N LEU A 51 4.85 11.25 -16.95
CA LEU A 51 5.75 12.36 -16.62
C LEU A 51 5.23 13.23 -15.47
N ARG A 52 4.01 12.96 -14.98
CA ARG A 52 3.42 13.68 -13.85
C ARG A 52 4.19 13.33 -12.57
N ASP A 53 4.41 14.34 -11.75
CA ASP A 53 4.97 14.12 -10.41
C ASP A 53 4.07 13.20 -9.59
N PRO A 54 4.65 12.27 -8.79
CA PRO A 54 3.87 11.40 -7.93
C PRO A 54 3.11 12.22 -6.87
N PRO A 55 1.89 11.82 -6.47
CA PRO A 55 1.07 12.58 -5.52
C PRO A 55 1.71 12.59 -4.11
N ASP A 56 1.62 13.71 -3.37
CA ASP A 56 2.09 13.79 -1.97
C ASP A 56 1.11 13.08 -1.02
N LEU A 57 1.15 11.75 -0.99
CA LEU A 57 0.21 10.95 -0.21
C LEU A 57 0.44 11.10 1.31
N ARG A 58 -0.59 11.57 2.01
CA ARG A 58 -0.62 11.77 3.46
C ARG A 58 -1.66 10.90 4.15
N CYS A 59 -1.29 10.43 5.34
CA CYS A 59 -2.08 9.54 6.18
C CYS A 59 -2.73 8.35 5.46
N PRO A 60 -1.96 7.59 4.67
CA PRO A 60 -2.46 6.37 4.03
C PRO A 60 -2.92 5.33 5.06
N GLN A 61 -4.13 4.83 4.88
CA GLN A 61 -4.78 3.82 5.71
C GLN A 61 -5.28 2.66 4.86
N LEU A 62 -5.15 1.46 5.41
CA LEU A 62 -5.70 0.24 4.87
C LEU A 62 -6.67 -0.34 5.88
N THR A 63 -7.96 -0.37 5.54
CA THR A 63 -9.00 -0.95 6.41
C THR A 63 -9.51 -2.23 5.80
N VAL A 64 -9.30 -3.34 6.50
CA VAL A 64 -9.81 -4.66 6.09
C VAL A 64 -11.19 -4.85 6.68
N LEU A 65 -12.21 -4.93 5.82
CA LEU A 65 -13.63 -4.81 6.20
C LEU A 65 -14.29 -6.15 6.55
N SER A 66 -13.91 -7.25 5.90
CA SER A 66 -14.55 -8.56 6.11
C SER A 66 -13.55 -9.70 5.84
N PRO A 67 -13.37 -10.68 6.73
CA PRO A 67 -12.44 -11.81 6.52
C PRO A 67 -13.01 -12.92 5.61
N ASP A 68 -14.02 -12.63 4.78
CA ASP A 68 -14.63 -13.62 3.88
C ASP A 68 -13.74 -13.98 2.67
N ASN A 69 -14.21 -14.92 1.85
CA ASN A 69 -13.51 -15.44 0.66
C ASN A 69 -13.13 -14.36 -0.37
N SER A 70 -13.77 -13.19 -0.33
CA SER A 70 -13.43 -12.02 -1.14
C SER A 70 -13.25 -10.81 -0.23
N THR A 71 -12.30 -10.92 0.69
CA THR A 71 -12.07 -9.91 1.71
C THR A 71 -11.99 -8.52 1.07
N LYS A 72 -12.93 -7.67 1.46
CA LYS A 72 -12.96 -6.28 1.03
C LYS A 72 -11.99 -5.48 1.88
N PHE A 73 -11.24 -4.61 1.23
CA PHE A 73 -10.42 -3.62 1.91
C PHE A 73 -10.69 -2.24 1.33
N GLU A 74 -10.61 -1.22 2.18
CA GLU A 74 -10.56 0.17 1.78
C GLU A 74 -9.12 0.66 1.88
N PHE A 75 -8.65 1.31 0.83
CA PHE A 75 -7.42 2.10 0.87
C PHE A 75 -7.78 3.58 0.82
N ALA A 76 -7.41 4.34 1.84
CA ALA A 76 -7.76 5.74 2.00
C ALA A 76 -6.52 6.60 2.26
N TYR A 77 -6.50 7.83 1.75
CA TYR A 77 -5.40 8.78 1.93
C TYR A 77 -5.85 10.21 1.58
N THR A 78 -4.95 11.17 1.79
CA THR A 78 -5.09 12.58 1.38
C THR A 78 -3.91 12.97 0.48
N VAL A 79 -4.07 13.92 -0.44
CA VAL A 79 -3.01 14.31 -1.40
C VAL A 79 -2.34 15.63 -1.02
N GLU A 80 -3.02 16.47 -0.23
CA GLU A 80 -2.46 17.69 0.37
C GLU A 80 -3.25 18.06 1.64
N PRO A 81 -2.67 18.80 2.60
CA PRO A 81 -3.41 19.32 3.75
C PRO A 81 -4.63 20.13 3.31
N GLY A 82 -5.81 19.76 3.83
CA GLY A 82 -7.08 20.43 3.50
C GLY A 82 -7.75 19.99 2.20
N THR A 83 -7.17 19.03 1.46
CA THR A 83 -7.85 18.40 0.33
C THR A 83 -8.81 17.31 0.79
N LYS A 84 -9.79 17.00 -0.07
CA LYS A 84 -10.75 15.92 0.18
C LYS A 84 -9.99 14.58 0.22
N ALA A 85 -10.27 13.77 1.25
CA ALA A 85 -9.77 12.41 1.32
C ALA A 85 -10.22 11.61 0.09
N LYS A 86 -9.28 10.87 -0.48
CA LYS A 86 -9.51 9.90 -1.54
C LYS A 86 -9.57 8.51 -0.92
N SER A 87 -10.52 7.69 -1.34
CA SER A 87 -10.53 6.28 -0.98
C SER A 87 -11.07 5.41 -2.09
N ILE A 88 -10.67 4.15 -2.06
CA ILE A 88 -11.16 3.12 -2.96
C ILE A 88 -11.39 1.83 -2.18
N ILE A 89 -12.53 1.20 -2.42
CA ILE A 89 -12.89 -0.09 -1.84
C ILE A 89 -12.65 -1.16 -2.90
N ASN A 90 -11.86 -2.14 -2.53
CA ASN A 90 -11.39 -3.18 -3.41
C ASN A 90 -11.43 -4.55 -2.72
N THR A 91 -11.04 -5.57 -3.47
CA THR A 91 -11.00 -6.94 -2.96
C THR A 91 -9.58 -7.45 -3.02
N TRP A 92 -9.22 -8.25 -2.03
CA TRP A 92 -8.06 -9.11 -2.15
C TRP A 92 -8.47 -10.57 -2.12
N GLN A 93 -7.66 -11.42 -2.74
CA GLN A 93 -7.90 -12.86 -2.80
C GLN A 93 -6.70 -13.57 -2.19
N THR A 94 -6.95 -14.43 -1.20
CA THR A 94 -5.88 -15.23 -0.58
C THR A 94 -5.70 -16.52 -1.39
N HIS A 95 -4.48 -16.79 -1.83
CA HIS A 95 -4.11 -18.01 -2.53
C HIS A 95 -3.72 -19.12 -1.54
N PRO A 96 -3.78 -20.40 -1.95
CA PRO A 96 -3.43 -21.53 -1.09
C PRO A 96 -1.98 -21.52 -0.57
N ASP A 97 -1.08 -20.84 -1.27
CA ASP A 97 0.32 -20.65 -0.88
C ASP A 97 0.53 -19.53 0.17
N GLY A 98 -0.56 -18.89 0.61
CA GLY A 98 -0.54 -17.79 1.57
C GLY A 98 -0.26 -16.42 0.96
N THR A 99 -0.06 -16.34 -0.35
CA THR A 99 0.03 -15.05 -1.05
C THR A 99 -1.35 -14.41 -1.20
N ILE A 100 -1.37 -13.10 -1.40
CA ILE A 100 -2.57 -12.30 -1.55
C ILE A 100 -2.51 -11.59 -2.91
N LYS A 101 -3.54 -11.73 -3.73
CA LYS A 101 -3.72 -10.88 -4.90
C LYS A 101 -4.60 -9.69 -4.54
N TRP A 102 -4.03 -8.48 -4.54
CA TRP A 102 -4.77 -7.23 -4.44
C TRP A 102 -5.33 -6.87 -5.80
N ILE A 103 -6.65 -6.72 -5.90
CA ILE A 103 -7.32 -6.31 -7.12
C ILE A 103 -7.76 -4.86 -6.90
N LEU A 104 -6.96 -3.91 -7.38
CA LEU A 104 -7.18 -2.48 -7.16
C LEU A 104 -8.11 -1.88 -8.22
N THR A 105 -7.99 -2.34 -9.46
CA THR A 105 -8.92 -2.12 -10.58
C THR A 105 -8.83 -3.31 -11.54
N PRO A 106 -9.70 -3.42 -12.57
CA PRO A 106 -9.58 -4.50 -13.56
C PRO A 106 -8.21 -4.55 -14.25
N GLN A 107 -7.52 -3.41 -14.37
CA GLN A 107 -6.20 -3.27 -14.99
C GLN A 107 -5.04 -3.26 -13.98
N LEU A 108 -5.30 -2.96 -12.70
CA LEU A 108 -4.27 -2.86 -11.68
C LEU A 108 -4.46 -3.93 -10.61
N SER A 109 -3.55 -4.88 -10.57
CA SER A 109 -3.45 -5.84 -9.47
C SER A 109 -2.01 -5.98 -9.01
N ALA A 110 -1.82 -6.27 -7.73
CA ALA A 110 -0.52 -6.55 -7.15
C ALA A 110 -0.56 -7.89 -6.41
N HIS A 111 0.41 -8.76 -6.66
CA HIS A 111 0.58 -10.00 -5.92
C HIS A 111 1.51 -9.73 -4.74
N ILE A 112 0.99 -9.95 -3.54
CA ILE A 112 1.60 -9.58 -2.27
C ILE A 112 1.84 -10.85 -1.43
N CYS A 113 2.98 -10.93 -0.77
CA CYS A 113 3.30 -11.93 0.23
C CYS A 113 3.47 -11.24 1.59
N PRO A 114 2.67 -11.59 2.62
CA PRO A 114 2.92 -11.17 3.99
C PRO A 114 4.18 -11.85 4.51
N THR A 115 5.16 -11.05 4.93
CA THR A 115 6.45 -11.55 5.46
C THR A 115 6.53 -11.47 6.97
N ILE A 116 5.89 -10.47 7.58
CA ILE A 116 5.73 -10.33 9.03
C ILE A 116 4.25 -10.07 9.30
N VAL A 117 3.66 -10.82 10.24
CA VAL A 117 2.25 -10.69 10.63
C VAL A 117 2.13 -10.84 12.15
N GLU A 118 2.22 -9.71 12.84
CA GLU A 118 2.09 -9.58 14.28
C GLU A 118 0.84 -8.75 14.63
N ALA A 119 0.51 -8.65 15.92
CA ALA A 119 -0.71 -7.96 16.36
C ALA A 119 -0.75 -6.47 15.99
N GLU A 120 0.42 -5.83 15.90
CA GLU A 120 0.55 -4.40 15.63
C GLU A 120 1.48 -4.06 14.45
N LEU A 121 2.05 -5.06 13.79
CA LEU A 121 2.97 -4.89 12.66
C LEU A 121 2.67 -5.91 11.58
N VAL A 122 2.43 -5.41 10.36
CA VAL A 122 2.33 -6.25 9.16
C VAL A 122 3.27 -5.72 8.10
N VAL A 123 4.11 -6.59 7.55
CA VAL A 123 5.02 -6.26 6.45
C VAL A 123 4.63 -7.07 5.23
N LEU A 124 4.25 -6.35 4.18
CA LEU A 124 3.79 -6.88 2.91
C LEU A 124 4.87 -6.66 1.85
N ARG A 125 5.15 -7.69 1.05
CA ARG A 125 6.08 -7.61 -0.08
C ARG A 125 5.39 -7.95 -1.37
N GLN A 126 5.54 -7.13 -2.40
CA GLN A 126 5.00 -7.44 -3.71
C GLN A 126 5.94 -8.42 -4.45
N ILE A 127 5.44 -9.60 -4.76
CA ILE A 127 6.20 -10.70 -5.38
C ILE A 127 6.23 -10.63 -6.91
N ASP A 128 5.27 -9.93 -7.53
CA ASP A 128 5.21 -9.68 -8.98
C ASP A 128 5.87 -8.34 -9.38
N SER A 129 6.71 -7.78 -8.51
CA SER A 129 7.46 -6.55 -8.78
C SER A 129 8.76 -6.80 -9.57
N PHE A 130 9.30 -5.76 -10.18
CA PHE A 130 10.67 -5.75 -10.71
C PHE A 130 11.44 -4.56 -10.12
N PRO A 131 12.57 -4.77 -9.41
CA PRO A 131 13.13 -6.06 -9.00
C PRO A 131 12.17 -6.86 -8.10
N GLN A 132 12.21 -8.19 -8.18
CA GLN A 132 11.29 -9.05 -7.42
C GLN A 132 11.41 -8.87 -5.91
N CYS A 133 10.26 -8.85 -5.22
CA CYS A 133 10.16 -8.77 -3.75
C CYS A 133 10.78 -7.51 -3.12
N ASP A 134 11.04 -6.49 -3.93
CA ASP A 134 11.69 -5.25 -3.50
C ASP A 134 10.67 -4.15 -3.16
N ASN A 135 9.43 -4.29 -3.66
CA ASN A 135 8.31 -3.44 -3.27
C ASN A 135 7.76 -3.88 -1.91
N ILE A 136 7.84 -3.00 -0.91
CA ILE A 136 7.48 -3.27 0.49
C ILE A 136 6.43 -2.26 0.94
N ILE A 137 5.45 -2.71 1.72
CA ILE A 137 4.49 -1.88 2.45
C ILE A 137 4.53 -2.32 3.91
N VAL A 138 4.65 -1.35 4.82
CA VAL A 138 4.66 -1.60 6.27
C VAL A 138 3.42 -0.96 6.88
N LEU A 139 2.67 -1.79 7.58
CA LEU A 139 1.43 -1.45 8.25
C LEU A 139 1.64 -1.52 9.75
N LEU A 140 1.25 -0.46 10.46
CA LEU A 140 1.23 -0.42 11.92
C LEU A 140 -0.18 -0.18 12.45
N ARG A 141 -0.39 -0.66 13.67
CA ARG A 141 -1.57 -0.38 14.50
C ARG A 141 -1.12 0.09 15.87
N GLY A 142 -1.85 1.04 16.46
CA GLY A 142 -1.54 1.55 17.80
C GLY A 142 -0.54 2.71 17.75
N ASP A 143 0.62 2.57 18.37
CA ASP A 143 1.64 3.63 18.41
C ASP A 143 2.21 3.89 17.00
N LEU A 144 2.05 5.13 16.52
CA LEU A 144 2.58 5.62 15.24
C LEU A 144 3.70 6.65 15.45
N SER A 145 4.30 6.68 16.65
CA SER A 145 5.36 7.61 16.99
C SER A 145 6.53 7.53 15.98
N PRO A 146 7.17 8.67 15.65
CA PRO A 146 8.35 8.70 14.80
C PRO A 146 9.41 7.67 15.21
N VAL A 147 9.64 7.56 16.53
CA VAL A 147 10.65 6.66 17.11
C VAL A 147 10.36 5.20 16.78
N ARG A 148 9.10 4.76 16.91
CA ARG A 148 8.71 3.39 16.57
C ARG A 148 8.82 3.12 15.07
N VAL A 149 8.35 4.06 14.25
CA VAL A 149 8.41 3.94 12.78
C VAL A 149 9.85 3.84 12.30
N ASP A 150 10.74 4.69 12.82
CA ASP A 150 12.16 4.69 12.49
C ASP A 150 12.84 3.39 12.96
N ALA A 151 12.52 2.88 14.16
CA ALA A 151 13.05 1.59 14.63
C ALA A 151 12.63 0.41 13.74
N VAL A 152 11.38 0.40 13.26
CA VAL A 152 10.90 -0.62 12.31
C VAL A 152 11.61 -0.48 10.97
N ARG A 153 11.81 0.75 10.47
CA ARG A 153 12.57 1.00 9.24
C ARG A 153 13.99 0.45 9.36
N ASP A 154 14.71 0.82 10.41
CA ASP A 154 16.11 0.45 10.60
C ASP A 154 16.26 -1.08 10.73
N TYR A 155 15.32 -1.75 11.42
CA TYR A 155 15.26 -3.22 11.45
C TYR A 155 15.09 -3.82 10.06
N LEU A 156 14.11 -3.33 9.28
CA LEU A 156 13.85 -3.84 7.92
C LEU A 156 14.99 -3.55 6.95
N GLU A 157 15.66 -2.41 7.07
CA GLU A 157 16.82 -2.07 6.24
C GLU A 157 18.06 -2.89 6.63
N SER A 158 18.27 -3.16 7.92
CA SER A 158 19.38 -4.03 8.37
C SER A 158 19.26 -5.48 7.90
N THR A 159 18.04 -5.95 7.64
CA THR A 159 17.75 -7.29 7.15
C THR A 159 17.71 -7.37 5.62
N ARG A 160 17.76 -6.24 4.91
CA ARG A 160 17.87 -6.20 3.45
C ARG A 160 19.33 -6.32 3.02
N SER A 161 19.55 -6.96 1.88
CA SER A 161 20.87 -6.94 1.25
C SER A 161 21.23 -5.50 0.85
N SER A 162 22.50 -5.13 1.04
CA SER A 162 23.06 -3.80 0.80
C SER A 162 22.98 -3.27 -0.64
N LEU A 163 22.34 -4.02 -1.54
CA LEU A 163 22.19 -3.71 -2.97
C LEU A 163 20.81 -3.15 -3.34
N SER A 164 19.88 -3.04 -2.38
CA SER A 164 18.56 -2.46 -2.66
C SER A 164 18.68 -0.93 -2.80
N MET A 165 18.54 -0.41 -4.03
CA MET A 165 18.41 1.03 -4.29
C MET A 165 17.03 1.59 -3.93
N ASN A 166 16.16 0.77 -3.35
CA ASN A 166 14.75 1.06 -3.12
C ASN A 166 14.48 1.24 -1.62
N GLY A 167 14.95 2.37 -1.10
CA GLY A 167 14.81 2.74 0.32
C GLY A 167 13.36 2.77 0.78
N LEU A 168 13.17 2.59 2.09
CA LEU A 168 11.85 2.71 2.71
C LEU A 168 11.58 4.19 3.00
N LEU A 169 10.58 4.73 2.32
CA LEU A 169 10.08 6.07 2.56
C LEU A 169 9.06 6.06 3.69
N ARG A 170 9.18 7.04 4.57
CA ARG A 170 8.20 7.30 5.62
C ARG A 170 6.98 8.00 5.03
N THR A 171 5.80 7.55 5.42
CA THR A 171 4.56 8.24 5.09
C THR A 171 4.38 9.44 6.00
N GLN A 172 3.92 10.56 5.43
CA GLN A 172 3.63 11.75 6.22
C GLN A 172 2.24 11.61 6.83
N CYS A 173 2.18 11.62 8.15
CA CYS A 173 0.91 11.67 8.84
C CYS A 173 1.09 12.55 10.07
N ASP A 174 0.53 13.75 10.00
CA ASP A 174 0.52 14.67 11.13
C ASP A 174 -0.48 14.10 12.13
N VAL A 175 0.02 13.39 13.13
CA VAL A 175 -0.78 12.96 14.27
C VAL A 175 -1.11 14.24 15.04
N MET A 176 -2.28 14.82 14.79
CA MET A 176 -2.85 15.87 15.64
C MET A 176 -3.29 15.27 16.98
#